data_AF-A0A1I5VGY0-F1
#
_entry.id   AF-A0A1I5VGY0-F1
#
_cell.length_a   1.000
_cell.length_b   1.000
_cell.length_c   1.000
_cell.angle_alpha   90.00
_cell.angle_beta   90.00
_cell.angle_gamma   90.00
#
_symmetry.space_group_name_H-M   'P 1'
#
loop_
_entity.id
_entity.type
_entity.pdbx_description
1 polymer ?
#
loop_
_entity_poly.entity_id
_entity_poly.type
_entity_poly.pdbx_seq_one_letter_code
_entity_poly.pdbx_strand_id
1 'polypeptide(L)' 'MAKKKSKLTLSTIEAAARVAASEAAYFARRCGLTPDEALRIMREAHETLDPKARGNGERKR' A
#
# COMPACT_ATOMS: atom_id res chain seq x y z
N MET A 1 21.11 15.48 20.69
CA MET A 1 21.60 14.29 19.94
C MET A 1 20.59 13.87 18.87
N ALA A 2 21.03 13.85 17.60
CA ALA A 2 20.51 13.12 16.43
C ALA A 2 19.01 13.17 16.02
N LYS A 3 18.64 14.18 15.21
CA LYS A 3 17.55 14.07 14.21
C LYS A 3 18.09 13.38 12.95
N LYS A 4 18.14 12.04 12.92
CA LYS A 4 18.56 11.26 11.73
C LYS A 4 17.57 10.15 11.31
N LYS A 5 16.33 10.16 11.82
CA LYS A 5 15.36 9.07 11.57
C LYS A 5 14.47 9.26 10.34
N SER A 6 14.36 10.48 9.79
CA SER A 6 13.40 10.82 8.72
C SER A 6 13.84 10.48 7.30
N LYS A 7 15.16 10.36 7.04
CA LYS A 7 15.65 9.99 5.69
C LYS A 7 15.47 8.50 5.40
N LEU A 8 15.64 7.64 6.42
CA LEU A 8 15.45 6.19 6.27
C LEU A 8 13.99 5.83 5.99
N THR A 9 13.04 6.57 6.57
CA THR A 9 11.61 6.28 6.37
C THR A 9 11.19 6.56 4.93
N LEU A 10 11.67 7.65 4.31
CA LEU A 10 11.35 7.98 2.92
C LEU A 10 11.94 6.99 1.93
N SER A 11 13.20 6.59 2.11
CA SER A 11 13.83 5.57 1.25
C SER A 11 13.16 4.21 1.37
N THR A 12 12.66 3.86 2.56
CA THR A 12 11.93 2.61 2.79
C THR A 12 10.55 2.65 2.11
N ILE A 13 9.87 3.80 2.15
CA ILE A 13 8.60 4.00 1.45
C ILE A 13 8.80 3.94 -0.07
N GLU A 14 9.85 4.55 -0.61
CA GLU A 14 10.18 4.47 -2.04
C GLU A 14 10.51 3.03 -2.48
N ALA A 15 11.27 2.30 -1.66
CA ALA A 15 11.56 0.89 -1.92
C ALA A 15 10.28 0.04 -1.91
N ALA A 16 9.40 0.25 -0.93
CA ALA A 16 8.11 -0.42 -0.87
C ALA A 16 7.21 -0.07 -2.07
N ALA A 17 7.23 1.18 -2.53
CA ALA A 17 6.48 1.60 -3.72
C ALA A 17 6.97 0.91 -5.00
N ARG A 18 8.28 0.72 -5.15
CA ARG A 18 8.86 -0.03 -6.28
C ARG A 18 8.48 -1.51 -6.25
N VAL A 19 8.51 -2.12 -5.07
CA VAL A 19 8.08 -3.52 -4.88
C VAL A 19 6.59 -3.66 -5.22
N ALA A 20 5.73 -2.76 -4.70
CA ALA A 20 4.30 -2.75 -4.98
C ALA A 20 3.98 -2.61 -6.48
N ALA A 21 4.74 -1.80 -7.23
CA ALA A 21 4.57 -1.68 -8.68
C ALA A 21 4.91 -2.99 -9.43
N SER A 22 5.98 -3.68 -9.01
CA SER A 22 6.36 -4.96 -9.60
C SER A 22 5.35 -6.08 -9.32
N GLU A 23 4.80 -6.09 -8.10
CA GLU A 23 3.74 -7.02 -7.69
C GLU A 23 2.43 -6.74 -8.43
N ALA A 24 2.02 -5.46 -8.55
CA ALA A 24 0.84 -5.08 -9.33
C ALA A 24 0.94 -5.55 -10.79
N ALA A 25 2.11 -5.40 -11.41
CA ALA A 25 2.34 -5.91 -12.77
C ALA A 25 2.26 -7.45 -12.86
N TYR A 26 2.69 -8.16 -11.82
CA TYR A 26 2.54 -9.61 -11.74
C TYR A 26 1.07 -10.03 -11.62
N PHE A 27 0.31 -9.41 -10.72
CA PHE A 27 -1.12 -9.68 -10.56
C PHE A 27 -1.93 -9.31 -11.80
N ALA A 28 -1.60 -8.20 -12.46
CA ALA A 28 -2.20 -7.80 -13.74
C ALA A 28 -2.10 -8.93 -14.77
N ARG A 29 -0.88 -9.46 -14.99
CA ARG A 29 -0.65 -10.57 -15.93
C ARG A 29 -1.34 -11.86 -15.50
N ARG A 30 -1.37 -12.16 -14.21
CA ARG A 30 -1.91 -13.42 -13.69
C ARG A 30 -3.43 -13.46 -13.65
N CYS A 31 -4.07 -12.33 -13.35
CA CYS A 31 -5.51 -12.22 -13.14
C CYS A 31 -6.24 -11.62 -14.35
N GLY A 32 -5.51 -11.21 -15.40
CA GLY A 32 -6.10 -10.54 -16.56
C GLY A 32 -6.60 -9.13 -16.24
N LEU A 33 -5.96 -8.46 -15.27
CA LEU A 33 -6.28 -7.10 -14.85
C LEU A 33 -5.32 -6.09 -15.48
N THR A 34 -5.71 -4.82 -15.49
CA THR A 34 -4.74 -3.74 -15.73
C THR A 34 -3.82 -3.53 -14.51
N PRO A 35 -2.61 -3.00 -14.69
CA PRO A 35 -1.71 -2.66 -13.58
C PRO A 35 -2.38 -1.74 -12.54
N ASP A 36 -3.18 -0.77 -12.99
CA ASP A 36 -3.89 0.16 -12.12
C ASP A 36 -4.99 -0.52 -11.27
N GLU A 37 -5.73 -1.45 -11.86
CA GLU A 37 -6.72 -2.27 -11.14
C GLU A 37 -6.04 -3.15 -10.08
N ALA A 38 -4.93 -3.81 -10.44
CA ALA A 38 -4.16 -4.60 -9.50
C ALA A 38 -3.64 -3.75 -8.33
N LEU A 39 -3.16 -2.53 -8.61
CA LEU A 39 -2.65 -1.61 -7.59
C LEU A 39 -3.76 -1.14 -6.64
N ARG A 40 -4.96 -0.83 -7.16
CA ARG A 40 -6.12 -0.48 -6.33
C ARG A 40 -6.53 -1.62 -5.41
N ILE A 41 -6.62 -2.84 -5.94
CA ILE A 41 -7.01 -4.03 -5.16
C ILE A 41 -5.98 -4.33 -4.07
N MET A 42 -4.68 -4.23 -4.38
CA MET A 42 -3.63 -4.41 -3.37
C MET A 42 -3.74 -3.39 -2.23
N ARG A 43 -4.01 -2.11 -2.54
CA ARG A 43 -4.24 -1.08 -1.50
C ARG A 43 -5.46 -1.39 -0.64
N GLU A 44 -6.59 -1.74 -1.27
CA GLU A 44 -7.82 -2.10 -0.56
C GLU A 44 -7.63 -3.36 0.31
N ALA A 45 -6.89 -4.35 -0.18
CA ALA A 45 -6.54 -5.54 0.60
C ALA A 45 -5.68 -5.16 1.83
N HIS A 46 -4.69 -4.28 1.67
CA HIS A 46 -3.91 -3.78 2.80
C HIS A 46 -4.75 -2.98 3.81
N GLU A 47 -5.67 -2.14 3.36
CA GLU A 47 -6.58 -1.36 4.21
C GLU A 47 -7.63 -2.21 4.93
N THR A 48 -8.06 -3.32 4.31
CA THR A 48 -9.02 -4.26 4.92
C THR A 48 -8.34 -5.21 5.91
N LEU A 49 -7.08 -5.57 5.67
CA LEU A 49 -6.25 -6.37 6.57
C LEU A 49 -5.73 -5.57 7.77
N ASP A 50 -5.70 -4.23 7.68
CA ASP A 50 -5.44 -3.35 8.80
C ASP A 50 -6.77 -2.81 9.38
N PRO A 51 -7.39 -3.50 10.36
CA PRO A 51 -8.62 -3.02 11.00
C PRO A 51 -8.43 -1.70 11.75
N LYS A 52 -7.19 -1.23 12.00
CA LYS A 52 -6.92 0.10 12.55
C LYS A 52 -6.96 1.21 11.49
N ALA A 53 -6.70 0.92 10.22
CA ALA A 53 -6.86 1.88 9.13
C ALA A 53 -8.33 2.23 8.85
N ARG A 54 -9.26 1.32 9.16
CA ARG A 54 -10.73 1.55 9.08
C ARG A 54 -11.31 2.33 10.28
N GLY A 55 -10.49 2.69 11.27
CA GLY A 55 -10.92 3.23 12.56
C GLY A 55 -10.96 4.77 12.66
N ASN A 56 -11.26 5.50 11.59
CA ASN A 56 -11.46 6.95 11.67
C ASN A 56 -12.63 7.41 10.80
N GLY A 57 -13.82 6.92 11.13
CA GLY A 57 -15.07 7.24 10.44
C GLY A 57 -16.26 6.79 11.25
N GLU A 58 -16.62 7.61 12.24
CA GLU A 58 -17.86 7.59 13.01
C GLU A 58 -19.06 6.98 12.26
N ARG A 59 -19.58 5.86 12.75
CA ARG A 59 -20.97 5.45 12.52
C ARG A 59 -21.68 5.34 13.85
N LYS A 60 -22.27 6.47 14.28
CA LYS A 60 -23.37 6.45 15.24
C LYS A 60 -24.57 5.75 14.57
N ARG A 61 -25.01 4.65 15.16
CA ARG A 61 -26.39 4.16 15.10
C ARG A 61 -26.84 3.88 16.51
#